data_AF-A0A363TJ40-F1
#
_entry.id   AF-A0A363TJ40-F1
#
_cell.length_a   1.000
_cell.length_b   1.000
_cell.length_c   1.000
_cell.angle_alpha   90.00
_cell.angle_beta   90.00
_cell.angle_gamma   90.00
#
_symmetry.space_group_name_H-M   'P 1'
#
loop_
_entity.id
_entity.type
_entity.pdbx_description
1 polymer ?
#
loop_
_entity_poly.entity_id
_entity_poly.type
_entity_poly.pdbx_seq_one_letter_code
_entity_poly.pdbx_strand_id
1 'polypeptide(L)' 'MSNQSEFRISVETMRKWHALAERRRDHFVELQRSGRWRKYYKEEAFLGQMQSAMSAPDAWAELAERAGTQEPSGQP' A
#
# COMPACT_ATOMS: atom_id res chain seq x y z
N MET A 1 -29.60 -10.53 -9.95
CA MET A 1 -28.18 -10.32 -10.31
C MET A 1 -27.54 -9.46 -9.23
N SER A 2 -26.91 -10.08 -8.24
CA SER A 2 -26.12 -9.38 -7.22
C SER A 2 -24.82 -10.14 -7.06
N ASN A 3 -23.85 -9.81 -7.90
CA ASN A 3 -22.51 -10.40 -7.87
C ASN A 3 -21.66 -9.62 -6.85
N GLN A 4 -22.07 -9.66 -5.58
CA GLN A 4 -21.23 -9.27 -4.45
C GLN A 4 -20.39 -10.48 -4.05
N SER A 5 -19.47 -10.88 -4.92
CA SER A 5 -18.36 -11.76 -4.59
C SER A 5 -17.11 -10.88 -4.72
N GLU A 6 -16.96 -9.92 -3.80
CA GLU A 6 -16.06 -10.07 -2.66
C GLU A 6 -14.65 -10.46 -3.13
N PHE A 7 -13.90 -9.43 -3.54
CA PHE A 7 -12.45 -9.50 -3.64
C PHE A 7 -11.89 -9.79 -2.24
N ARG A 8 -11.93 -11.07 -1.84
CA ARG A 8 -11.13 -11.57 -0.75
C ARG A 8 -9.70 -11.57 -1.26
N ILE A 9 -9.07 -10.41 -1.19
CA ILE A 9 -7.67 -10.23 -1.54
C ILE A 9 -6.89 -11.23 -0.71
N SER A 10 -6.25 -12.20 -1.38
CA SER A 10 -5.47 -13.23 -0.70
C SER A 10 -4.30 -12.60 0.05
N VAL A 11 -3.87 -13.23 1.15
CA VAL A 11 -2.68 -12.80 1.92
C VAL A 11 -1.46 -12.65 1.00
N GLU A 12 -1.31 -13.49 -0.02
CA GLU A 12 -0.26 -13.36 -1.02
C GLU A 12 -0.39 -12.08 -1.85
N THR A 13 -1.60 -11.70 -2.24
CA THR A 13 -1.85 -10.44 -2.96
C THR A 13 -1.56 -9.24 -2.07
N MET A 14 -1.94 -9.28 -0.78
CA MET A 14 -1.61 -8.23 0.18
C MET A 14 -0.09 -8.08 0.35
N ARG A 15 0.65 -9.20 0.46
CA ARG A 15 2.13 -9.19 0.52
C ARG A 15 2.77 -8.60 -0.73
N LYS A 16 2.23 -8.90 -1.92
CA LYS A 16 2.69 -8.30 -3.18
C LYS A 16 2.47 -6.79 -3.22
N TRP A 17 1.31 -6.32 -2.76
CA TRP A 17 1.02 -4.89 -2.64
C TRP A 17 1.91 -4.19 -1.62
N HIS A 18 2.18 -4.83 -0.48
CA HIS A 18 3.12 -4.32 0.52
C HIS A 18 4.52 -4.15 -0.08
N ALA A 19 5.07 -5.20 -0.70
CA ALA A 19 6.39 -5.15 -1.33
C ALA A 19 6.48 -4.08 -2.44
N LEU A 20 5.39 -3.86 -3.18
CA LEU A 20 5.33 -2.80 -4.19
C LEU A 20 5.31 -1.41 -3.53
N ALA A 21 4.58 -1.24 -2.44
CA ALA A 21 4.53 0.02 -1.70
C ALA A 21 5.89 0.36 -1.07
N GLU A 22 6.61 -0.63 -0.53
CA GLU A 22 7.98 -0.48 -0.03
C GLU A 22 8.93 -0.03 -1.15
N ARG A 23 8.92 -0.71 -2.30
CA ARG A 23 9.74 -0.29 -3.46
C ARG A 23 9.42 1.13 -3.92
N ARG A 24 8.15 1.51 -3.91
CA ARG A 24 7.72 2.87 -4.26
C ARG A 24 8.30 3.88 -3.27
N ARG A 25 8.24 3.60 -1.97
CA ARG A 25 8.83 4.43 -0.93
C ARG A 25 10.33 4.61 -1.14
N ASP A 26 11.08 3.51 -1.34
CA ASP A 26 12.53 3.57 -1.56
C ASP A 26 12.90 4.40 -2.77
N HIS A 27 12.15 4.26 -3.87
CA HIS A 27 12.34 5.06 -5.07
C HIS A 27 12.16 6.56 -4.81
N PHE A 28 11.11 6.94 -4.06
CA PHE A 28 10.87 8.34 -3.69
C PHE A 28 11.98 8.90 -2.78
N VAL A 29 12.49 8.10 -1.85
CA VAL A 29 13.62 8.49 -0.99
C VAL A 29 14.89 8.72 -1.81
N GLU A 30 15.20 7.83 -2.76
CA GLU A 30 16.36 7.99 -3.65
C GLU A 30 16.21 9.24 -4.54
N LEU A 31 15.02 9.46 -5.08
CA LEU A 31 14.70 10.65 -5.87
C LEU A 31 14.90 11.91 -5.04
N GLN A 32 14.40 11.95 -3.80
CA GLN A 32 14.56 13.08 -2.88
C GLN A 32 16.05 13.35 -2.60
N ARG A 33 16.80 12.32 -2.21
CA ARG A 33 18.24 12.43 -1.89
C ARG A 33 19.07 12.91 -3.08
N SER A 34 18.79 12.40 -4.26
CA SER A 34 19.50 12.77 -5.48
C SER A 34 19.06 14.12 -6.07
N GLY A 35 17.95 14.69 -5.60
CA GLY A 35 17.33 15.89 -6.17
C GLY A 35 16.76 15.70 -7.58
N ARG A 36 16.87 14.49 -8.17
CA ARG A 36 16.42 14.19 -9.53
C ARG A 36 14.92 14.34 -9.71
N TRP A 37 14.15 14.32 -8.62
CA TRP A 37 12.71 14.55 -8.65
C TRP A 37 12.32 15.88 -9.33
N ARG A 38 13.16 16.92 -9.22
CA ARG A 38 12.92 18.24 -9.83
C ARG A 38 12.83 18.23 -11.35
N LYS A 39 13.36 17.18 -12.00
CA LYS A 39 13.27 17.01 -13.46
C LYS A 39 11.92 16.44 -13.91
N TYR A 40 11.25 15.70 -13.03
CA TYR A 40 10.06 14.91 -13.38
C TYR A 40 8.78 15.44 -12.72
N TYR A 41 8.91 16.17 -11.62
CA TYR A 41 7.80 16.62 -10.80
C TYR A 41 7.94 18.08 -10.41
N LYS A 42 6.79 18.76 -10.28
CA LYS A 42 6.69 19.98 -9.46
C LYS A 42 6.71 19.59 -7.98
N GLU A 43 7.20 20.48 -7.12
CA GLU A 43 7.40 20.20 -5.69
C GLU A 43 6.12 19.72 -4.98
N GLU A 44 5.00 20.41 -5.18
CA GLU A 44 3.70 20.01 -4.60
C GLU A 44 3.25 18.62 -5.05
N ALA A 45 3.40 18.32 -6.35
CA ALA A 45 3.06 17.02 -6.91
C ALA A 45 3.98 15.91 -6.34
N PHE A 46 5.26 16.20 -6.18
CA PHE A 46 6.22 15.28 -5.57
C PHE A 46 5.88 14.99 -4.11
N LEU A 47 5.59 16.03 -3.32
CA LEU A 47 5.22 15.89 -1.91
C LEU A 47 3.91 15.11 -1.73
N GLY A 48 2.91 15.35 -2.57
CA GLY A 48 1.66 14.58 -2.56
C GLY A 48 1.91 13.10 -2.89
N GLN A 49 2.70 12.83 -3.94
CA GLN A 49 3.05 11.45 -4.32
C GLN A 49 3.83 10.75 -3.21
N MET A 50 4.80 11.42 -2.60
CA MET A 50 5.63 10.88 -1.54
C MET A 50 4.81 10.53 -0.30
N GLN A 51 3.91 11.42 0.13
CA GLN A 51 2.99 11.15 1.25
C GLN A 51 2.09 9.94 0.97
N SER A 52 1.48 9.87 -0.22
CA SER A 52 0.67 8.70 -0.59
C SER A 52 1.49 7.41 -0.64
N ALA A 53 2.74 7.47 -1.08
CA ALA A 53 3.63 6.30 -1.10
C ALA A 53 4.02 5.86 0.31
N MET A 54 4.16 6.79 1.26
CA MET A 54 4.49 6.50 2.66
C MET A 54 3.31 5.95 3.45
N SER A 55 2.07 6.38 3.16
CA SER A 55 0.86 5.91 3.88
C SER A 55 0.23 4.64 3.30
N ALA A 56 0.60 4.24 2.08
CA ALA A 56 0.06 3.04 1.46
C ALA A 56 0.42 1.72 2.19
N PRO A 57 1.67 1.50 2.66
CA PRO A 57 2.02 0.28 3.41
C PRO A 57 1.16 0.10 4.67
N ASP A 58 0.94 1.18 5.43
CA ASP A 58 0.17 1.15 6.68
C ASP A 58 -1.29 0.75 6.44
N ALA A 59 -1.90 1.29 5.38
CA ALA A 59 -3.27 0.93 4.99
C ALA A 59 -3.40 -0.57 4.61
N TRP A 60 -2.40 -1.15 3.95
CA TRP A 60 -2.41 -2.57 3.61
C TRP A 60 -2.11 -3.46 4.82
N ALA A 61 -1.25 -3.01 5.74
CA ALA A 61 -0.97 -3.72 6.99
C ALA A 61 -2.23 -3.82 7.86
N GLU A 62 -2.95 -2.70 8.05
CA GLU A 62 -4.20 -2.67 8.80
C GLU A 62 -5.27 -3.59 8.18
N LEU A 63 -5.39 -3.58 6.84
CA LEU A 63 -6.30 -4.48 6.13
C LEU A 63 -5.91 -5.95 6.28
N ALA A 64 -4.62 -6.28 6.26
CA ALA A 64 -4.12 -7.63 6.46
C ALA A 64 -4.35 -8.13 7.89
N GLU A 65 -4.14 -7.29 8.90
CA GLU A 65 -4.46 -7.60 10.30
C GLU A 65 -5.96 -7.85 10.50
N ARG A 66 -6.81 -7.00 9.94
CA ARG A 66 -8.27 -7.17 10.00
C ARG A 66 -8.73 -8.44 9.28
N ALA A 67 -8.13 -8.78 8.14
CA ALA A 67 -8.46 -10.00 7.39
C ALA A 67 -7.96 -11.27 8.09
N GLY A 68 -6.82 -11.21 8.78
CA GLY A 68 -6.28 -12.33 9.58
C GLY A 68 -6.97 -12.52 10.94
N THR A 69 -7.65 -11.51 11.46
CA THR A 69 -8.42 -11.58 12.71
C THR A 69 -9.80 -12.23 12.51
N GLN A 70 -10.25 -12.44 11.26
CA GLN A 70 -11.47 -13.14 10.94
C GLN A 70 -11.27 -14.67 10.91
N GLU A 71 -10.63 -15.21 11.96
CA GLU A 71 -10.73 -16.64 12.28
C GLU A 71 -12.17 -16.89 12.78
N PRO A 72 -12.93 -17.82 12.17
CA PRO A 72 -14.28 -18.12 12.62
C PRO A 72 -14.16 -18.77 14.00
N SER A 73 -14.42 -18.00 15.05
CA SER A 73 -14.79 -18.55 16.35
C SER A 73 -16.05 -19.37 16.14
N GLY A 74 -15.86 -20.64 15.79
CA GLY A 74 -16.84 -21.69 15.97
C GLY A 74 -17.24 -21.64 17.44
N GLN A 75 -18.46 -21.23 17.69
CA GLN A 75 -19.09 -21.46 18.98
C GLN A 75 -19.87 -22.77 18.89
N PRO A 76 -19.80 -23.60 19.95
CA PRO A 76 -20.30 -24.98 19.99
C PRO A 76 -21.83 -25.08 19.89
#